data_AF-A0A4Y6KXW9-F1
#
_entry.id   AF-A0A4Y6KXW9-F1
#
_cell.length_a   1.000
_cell.length_b   1.000
_cell.length_c   1.000
_cell.angle_alpha   90.00
_cell.angle_beta   90.00
_cell.angle_gamma   90.00
#
_symmetry.space_group_name_H-M   'P 1'
#
loop_
_entity.id
_entity.type
_entity.pdbx_description
1 polymer ?
#
loop_
_entity_poly.entity_id
_entity_poly.type
_entity_poly.pdbx_seq_one_letter_code
_entity_poly.pdbx_strand_id
1 'polypeptide(L)'
;MSGFGHYERDAVELEREILKRGFLLDLDWDDEVALRTMAREALTCTPECNMQMLRDPDPKRRARAELYALAMLMLEVMRQSAEIGVHTHGGPAWKAFGRALIEEADRLARDGSRA
;
A
#
# COMPACT_ATOMS: atom_id res chain seq x y z
N MET A 1 0.55 13.43 -19.33
CA MET A 1 -0.90 13.66 -19.27
C MET A 1 -1.18 14.56 -18.07
N SER A 2 -2.05 15.55 -18.21
CA SER A 2 -2.24 16.67 -17.26
C SER A 2 -2.54 16.18 -15.83
N GLY A 3 -1.56 16.32 -14.94
CA GLY A 3 -1.54 15.78 -13.58
C GLY A 3 -2.29 16.63 -12.53
N PHE A 4 -3.39 17.27 -12.90
CA PHE A 4 -4.24 17.99 -11.96
C PHE A 4 -5.70 17.71 -12.28
N GLY A 5 -6.39 16.97 -11.41
CA GLY A 5 -7.86 17.07 -11.35
C GLY A 5 -8.65 15.83 -10.97
N HIS A 6 -8.05 14.65 -10.80
CA HIS A 6 -8.83 13.44 -10.55
C HIS A 6 -8.34 12.59 -9.37
N TYR A 7 -7.71 13.20 -8.34
CA TYR A 7 -7.24 12.45 -7.17
C TYR A 7 -8.34 11.60 -6.49
N GLU A 8 -9.59 12.09 -6.48
CA GLU A 8 -10.73 11.31 -6.00
C GLU A 8 -10.98 10.06 -6.86
N ARG A 9 -10.91 10.19 -8.19
CA ARG A 9 -11.03 9.06 -9.10
C ARG A 9 -9.87 8.09 -8.93
N ASP A 10 -8.64 8.61 -8.83
CA ASP A 10 -7.44 7.80 -8.64
C ASP A 10 -7.53 7.01 -7.32
N ALA A 11 -8.05 7.62 -6.26
CA ALA A 11 -8.30 6.94 -4.99
C ALA A 11 -9.35 5.83 -5.11
N VAL A 12 -10.43 6.06 -5.87
CA VAL A 12 -11.46 5.04 -6.14
C VAL A 12 -10.90 3.88 -6.98
N GLU A 13 -10.08 4.18 -7.99
CA GLU A 13 -9.43 3.16 -8.83
C GLU A 13 -8.41 2.35 -8.02
N LEU A 14 -7.60 3.01 -7.19
CA LEU A 14 -6.65 2.36 -6.29
C LEU A 14 -7.35 1.50 -5.23
N GLU A 15 -8.40 1.99 -4.56
CA GLU A 15 -9.21 1.20 -3.61
C GLU A 15 -9.72 -0.08 -4.29
N ARG A 16 -10.23 0.03 -5.51
CA ARG A 16 -10.71 -1.14 -6.27
C ARG A 16 -9.60 -2.16 -6.53
N GLU A 17 -8.42 -1.71 -6.95
CA GLU A 17 -7.31 -2.63 -7.22
C GLU A 17 -6.74 -3.25 -5.94
N ILE A 18 -6.71 -2.50 -4.84
CA ILE A 18 -6.36 -3.01 -3.49
C ILE A 18 -7.33 -4.11 -3.08
N LEU A 19 -8.64 -3.88 -3.21
CA LEU A 19 -9.68 -4.87 -2.90
C LEU A 19 -9.52 -6.16 -3.73
N LYS A 20 -9.22 -6.04 -5.02
CA LYS A 20 -8.97 -7.21 -5.89
C LYS A 20 -7.78 -8.04 -5.42
N ARG A 21 -6.68 -7.39 -4.99
CA ARG A 21 -5.51 -8.10 -4.43
C ARG A 21 -5.86 -8.73 -3.09
N GLY A 22 -6.60 -8.03 -2.24
CA GLY A 22 -7.10 -8.58 -0.98
C GLY A 22 -7.90 -9.87 -1.17
N PHE A 23 -8.81 -9.88 -2.16
CA PHE A 23 -9.57 -11.08 -2.51
C PHE A 23 -8.66 -12.24 -2.95
N LEU A 24 -7.69 -11.99 -3.84
CA LEU A 24 -6.75 -13.04 -4.30
C LEU A 24 -5.85 -13.60 -3.19
N LEU A 25 -5.61 -12.79 -2.16
CA LEU A 25 -4.75 -13.11 -1.03
C LEU A 25 -5.52 -13.70 0.16
N ASP A 26 -6.85 -13.81 0.07
CA ASP A 26 -7.74 -14.17 1.18
C ASP A 26 -7.53 -13.26 2.41
N LEU A 27 -7.35 -11.95 2.18
CA LEU A 27 -7.11 -10.98 3.25
C LEU A 27 -8.40 -10.59 3.95
N ASP A 28 -8.33 -10.63 5.28
CA ASP A 28 -9.23 -9.91 6.16
C ASP A 28 -8.65 -8.52 6.44
N TRP A 29 -9.39 -7.47 6.10
CA TRP A 29 -8.97 -6.08 6.34
C TRP A 29 -9.10 -5.65 7.81
N ASP A 30 -9.75 -6.47 8.64
CA ASP A 30 -9.86 -6.27 10.08
C ASP A 30 -8.76 -7.05 10.85
N ASP A 31 -8.01 -7.95 10.19
CA ASP A 31 -6.85 -8.63 10.79
C ASP A 31 -5.63 -7.69 10.80
N GLU A 32 -5.55 -6.87 11.85
CA GLU A 32 -4.46 -5.90 12.04
C GLU A 32 -3.08 -6.57 12.10
N VAL A 33 -2.97 -7.81 12.58
CA VAL A 33 -1.68 -8.51 12.68
C VAL A 33 -1.20 -8.93 11.29
N ALA A 34 -2.07 -9.49 10.47
CA ALA A 34 -1.75 -9.84 9.09
C ALA A 34 -1.40 -8.60 8.27
N LEU A 35 -2.21 -7.53 8.39
CA LEU A 35 -1.97 -6.28 7.67
C LEU A 35 -0.63 -5.63 8.06
N ARG A 36 -0.29 -5.60 9.34
CA ARG A 36 1.02 -5.09 9.79
C ARG A 36 2.18 -5.93 9.30
N THR A 37 2.04 -7.24 9.26
CA THR A 37 3.08 -8.13 8.71
C THR A 37 3.36 -7.78 7.25
N MET A 38 2.32 -7.66 6.42
CA MET A 38 2.46 -7.27 5.02
C MET A 38 2.94 -5.83 4.85
N ALA A 39 2.51 -4.90 5.69
CA ALA A 39 3.00 -3.52 5.66
C ALA A 39 4.50 -3.45 5.95
N ARG A 40 4.99 -4.21 6.94
CA ARG A 40 6.42 -4.32 7.21
C ARG A 40 7.18 -4.92 6.04
N GLU A 41 6.65 -5.97 5.41
CA GLU A 41 7.23 -6.54 4.20
C GLU A 41 7.32 -5.49 3.07
N ALA A 42 6.24 -4.74 2.85
CA ALA A 42 6.21 -3.69 1.82
C ALA A 42 7.26 -2.58 2.07
N LEU A 43 7.45 -2.18 3.33
CA LEU A 43 8.41 -1.14 3.71
C LEU A 43 9.88 -1.61 3.68
N THR A 44 10.12 -2.91 3.80
CA THR A 44 11.48 -3.47 3.89
C THR A 44 11.94 -4.15 2.59
N CYS A 45 11.03 -4.51 1.70
CA CYS A 45 11.33 -5.08 0.39
C CYS A 45 11.84 -4.01 -0.57
N THR A 46 13.05 -4.19 -1.09
CA THR A 46 13.62 -3.29 -2.12
C THR A 46 12.85 -3.41 -3.44
N PRO A 47 13.01 -2.46 -4.38
CA PRO A 47 12.44 -2.58 -5.71
C PRO A 47 12.79 -3.91 -6.41
N GLU A 48 14.03 -4.40 -6.26
CA GLU A 48 14.47 -5.67 -6.83
C GLU A 48 13.75 -6.85 -6.20
N CYS A 49 13.59 -6.84 -4.87
CA CYS A 49 12.80 -7.84 -4.13
C CYS A 49 11.36 -7.88 -4.67
N ASN A 50 10.71 -6.72 -4.85
CA ASN A 50 9.34 -6.65 -5.32
C ASN A 50 9.21 -7.13 -6.78
N MET A 51 10.18 -6.77 -7.63
CA MET A 51 10.24 -7.20 -9.03
C MET A 51 10.45 -8.71 -9.17
N GLN A 52 11.18 -9.34 -8.26
CA GLN A 52 11.31 -10.81 -8.22
C GLN A 52 9.97 -11.47 -7.86
N MET A 53 9.26 -10.95 -6.86
CA MET A 53 7.94 -11.47 -6.47
C MET A 53 6.89 -11.31 -7.58
N LEU A 54 6.94 -10.23 -8.37
CA LEU A 54 6.07 -10.05 -9.54
C LEU A 54 6.29 -11.10 -10.65
N ARG A 55 7.48 -11.71 -10.71
CA ARG A 55 7.83 -12.74 -11.70
C ARG A 55 7.59 -14.16 -11.18
N ASP A 56 7.13 -14.30 -9.94
CA ASP A 56 6.92 -15.60 -9.32
C ASP A 56 5.76 -16.37 -9.99
N PRO A 57 5.88 -17.68 -10.22
CA PRO A 57 4.77 -18.48 -10.75
C PRO A 57 3.56 -18.52 -9.82
N ASP A 58 3.74 -18.36 -8.50
CA ASP A 58 2.65 -18.33 -7.53
C ASP A 58 1.82 -17.03 -7.68
N PRO A 59 0.52 -17.13 -8.04
CA PRO A 59 -0.35 -15.97 -8.15
C PRO A 59 -0.48 -15.18 -6.84
N LYS A 60 -0.38 -15.83 -5.67
CA LYS A 60 -0.45 -15.13 -4.38
C LYS A 60 0.81 -14.29 -4.13
N ARG A 61 2.00 -14.79 -4.47
CA ARG A 61 3.24 -14.00 -4.36
C ARG A 61 3.22 -12.79 -5.28
N ARG A 62 2.71 -12.94 -6.51
CA ARG A 62 2.51 -11.81 -7.44
C ARG A 62 1.51 -10.80 -6.89
N ALA A 63 0.35 -11.25 -6.40
CA ALA A 63 -0.67 -10.38 -5.84
C ALA A 63 -0.15 -9.57 -4.64
N ARG A 64 0.72 -10.14 -3.78
CA ARG A 64 1.39 -9.37 -2.71
C ARG A 64 2.26 -8.25 -3.28
N ALA A 65 3.09 -8.57 -4.28
CA ALA A 65 3.98 -7.58 -4.87
C ALA A 65 3.22 -6.43 -5.57
N GLU A 66 2.09 -6.76 -6.20
CA GLU A 66 1.17 -5.78 -6.76
C GLU A 66 0.50 -4.94 -5.67
N LEU A 67 0.08 -5.54 -4.55
CA LEU A 67 -0.46 -4.82 -3.40
C LEU A 67 0.56 -3.83 -2.83
N TYR A 68 1.84 -4.21 -2.75
CA TYR A 68 2.91 -3.33 -2.28
C TYR A 68 3.14 -2.16 -3.23
N ALA A 69 3.12 -2.40 -4.55
CA ALA A 69 3.21 -1.34 -5.54
C ALA A 69 2.00 -0.38 -5.47
N LEU A 70 0.78 -0.92 -5.31
CA LEU A 70 -0.44 -0.13 -5.13
C LEU A 70 -0.38 0.72 -3.87
N ALA A 71 0.17 0.20 -2.77
CA ALA A 71 0.38 0.96 -1.54
C ALA A 71 1.41 2.10 -1.68
N MET A 72 2.44 1.94 -2.52
CA MET A 72 3.35 3.05 -2.83
C MET A 72 2.66 4.14 -3.67
N LEU A 73 1.85 3.74 -4.66
CA LEU A 73 1.04 4.69 -5.44
C LEU A 73 0.00 5.42 -4.57
N MET A 74 -0.60 4.69 -3.65
CA MET A 74 -1.51 5.21 -2.63
C MET A 74 -0.88 6.36 -1.84
N LEU A 75 0.31 6.16 -1.28
CA LEU A 75 1.05 7.17 -0.53
C LEU A 75 1.43 8.37 -1.42
N GLU A 76 1.82 8.12 -2.66
CA GLU A 76 2.17 9.19 -3.61
C GLU A 76 0.96 10.06 -3.99
N VAL A 77 -0.21 9.46 -4.21
CA VAL A 77 -1.47 10.18 -4.45
C VAL A 77 -1.85 11.04 -3.25
N MET A 78 -1.69 10.52 -2.02
CA MET A 78 -1.93 11.32 -0.81
C MET A 78 -0.97 12.51 -0.72
N ARG A 79 0.32 12.28 -0.99
CA ARG A 79 1.36 13.30 -0.94
C ARG A 79 1.09 14.41 -1.96
N GLN A 80 0.89 14.05 -3.22
CA GLN A 80 0.66 15.01 -4.31
C GLN A 80 -0.65 15.80 -4.12
N SER A 81 -1.72 15.16 -3.66
CA SER A 81 -2.97 15.87 -3.41
C SER A 81 -2.87 16.84 -2.23
N ALA A 82 -2.15 16.46 -1.17
CA ALA A 82 -1.91 17.34 -0.02
C ALA A 82 -1.10 18.59 -0.40
N GLU A 83 -0.16 18.50 -1.34
CA GLU A 83 0.63 19.64 -1.84
C GLU A 83 -0.21 20.75 -2.47
N ILE A 84 -1.41 20.42 -2.96
CA ILE A 84 -2.36 21.38 -3.52
C ILE A 84 -3.58 21.64 -2.61
N GLY A 85 -3.53 21.20 -1.35
CA GLY A 85 -4.60 21.40 -0.37
C GLY A 85 -5.80 20.47 -0.53
N VAL A 86 -5.68 19.37 -1.29
CA VAL A 86 -6.73 18.35 -1.44
C VAL A 86 -6.41 17.15 -0.57
N HIS A 87 -7.31 16.82 0.36
CA HIS A 87 -7.15 15.64 1.21
C HIS A 87 -7.84 14.43 0.59
N THR A 88 -7.10 13.71 -0.24
CA THR A 88 -7.59 12.49 -0.89
C THR A 88 -7.60 11.31 0.08
N HIS A 89 -8.69 10.56 0.09
CA HIS A 89 -8.82 9.35 0.91
C HIS A 89 -9.38 8.18 0.10
N GLY A 90 -8.89 6.97 0.36
CA GLY A 90 -9.48 5.74 -0.15
C GLY A 90 -10.61 5.21 0.71
N GLY A 91 -11.09 4.02 0.35
CA GLY A 91 -12.12 3.29 1.08
C GLY A 91 -11.56 2.54 2.29
N PRO A 92 -12.33 1.59 2.85
CA PRO A 92 -11.94 0.83 4.03
C PRO A 92 -10.61 0.07 3.87
N ALA A 93 -10.36 -0.55 2.71
CA ALA A 93 -9.17 -1.37 2.51
C ALA A 93 -7.90 -0.51 2.48
N TRP A 94 -7.94 0.61 1.74
CA TRP A 94 -6.91 1.63 1.78
C TRP A 94 -6.65 2.10 3.21
N LYS A 95 -7.70 2.48 3.96
CA LYS A 95 -7.54 3.01 5.32
C LYS A 95 -6.90 1.99 6.25
N ALA A 96 -7.34 0.74 6.18
CA ALA A 96 -6.81 -0.34 6.99
C ALA A 96 -5.32 -0.58 6.69
N PHE A 97 -4.96 -0.71 5.41
CA PHE A 97 -3.57 -0.96 5.03
C PHE A 97 -2.67 0.27 5.21
N GLY A 98 -3.17 1.47 4.92
CA GLY A 98 -2.48 2.74 5.18
C GLY A 98 -2.16 2.94 6.66
N ARG A 99 -3.08 2.61 7.56
CA ARG A 99 -2.83 2.60 9.01
C ARG A 99 -1.71 1.63 9.37
N ALA A 100 -1.75 0.40 8.85
CA ALA A 100 -0.70 -0.59 9.09
C ALA A 100 0.69 -0.12 8.60
N LEU A 101 0.75 0.55 7.45
CA LEU A 101 1.98 1.14 6.89
C LEU A 101 2.54 2.24 7.79
N ILE A 102 1.72 3.15 8.27
CA ILE A 102 2.16 4.21 9.19
C ILE A 102 2.69 3.61 10.49
N GLU A 103 1.96 2.66 11.08
CA GLU A 103 2.36 2.02 12.33
C GLU A 103 3.69 1.27 12.24
N GLU A 104 3.93 0.56 11.13
CA GLU A 104 5.19 -0.15 10.90
C GLU A 104 6.32 0.78 10.50
N ALA A 105 6.07 1.83 9.72
CA ALA A 105 7.07 2.85 9.43
C ALA A 105 7.57 3.53 10.71
N ASP A 106 6.65 3.92 11.59
CA ASP A 106 6.97 4.49 12.90
C ASP A 106 7.76 3.52 13.78
N ARG A 107 7.43 2.22 13.71
CA ARG A 107 8.15 1.17 14.44
C ARG A 107 9.58 1.00 13.91
N LEU A 108 9.74 0.89 12.58
CA LEU A 108 11.05 0.78 11.94
C LEU A 108 11.94 1.99 12.22
N ALA A 109 11.38 3.20 12.21
CA ALA A 109 12.11 4.42 12.57
C ALA A 109 12.61 4.39 14.01
N ARG A 110 11.79 3.95 14.97
CA ARG A 110 12.20 3.78 16.37
C ARG A 110 13.28 2.71 16.54
N ASP A 111 13.14 1.58 15.87
CA ASP A 111 14.10 0.48 15.96
C ASP A 111 15.46 0.89 15.35
N GLY A 112 15.46 1.62 14.24
CA GLY A 112 16.68 2.17 13.63
C GLY A 112 17.35 3.28 14.45
N SER A 113 16.58 4.06 15.22
CA SER A 113 17.12 5.08 16.12
C SER A 113 17.77 4.52 17.40
N ARG A 114 17.60 3.22 17.66
CA ARG A 114 18.15 2.50 18.83
C ARG A 114 19.40 1.66 18.50
N ALA A 115 19.82 1.63 17.24
CA ALA A 115 21.02 0.94 16.76
C ALA A 115 22.17 1.93 16.56
#